data_AF-A0A101F018-F1
#
_entry.id   AF-A0A101F018-F1
#
_cell.length_a   1.000
_cell.length_b   1.000
_cell.length_c   1.000
_cell.angle_alpha   90.00
_cell.angle_beta   90.00
_cell.angle_gamma   90.00
#
_symmetry.space_group_name_H-M   'P 1'
#
loop_
_entity.id
_entity.type
_entity.pdbx_description
1 polymer ?
#
loop_
_entity_poly.entity_id
_entity_poly.type
_entity_poly.pdbx_seq_one_letter_code
_entity_poly.pdbx_strand_id
1 'polypeptide(L)'
;IEVKSIDEKTNTNDELIIKTLKEFDQNTPALVVLLTADIAMTDIARIEGVEYFLFEYPHEKLNEHYADGYQFRTLLFDLAAVFGVIEINNVLVFGEFRGKTKLNELKLRFTDDIYQEFHFHWNLCKKLNELKIER
;
A
#
# COMPACT_ATOMS: atom_id res chain seq x y z
N ILE A 1 15.63 22.62 5.87
CA ILE A 1 14.86 22.27 7.07
C ILE A 1 15.85 21.62 8.03
N GLU A 2 16.39 22.41 8.98
CA GLU A 2 17.27 21.87 10.03
C GLU A 2 16.40 21.25 11.11
N VAL A 3 16.59 19.95 11.35
CA VAL A 3 15.95 19.25 12.45
C VAL A 3 16.82 19.47 13.69
N LYS A 4 16.36 20.34 14.60
CA LYS A 4 16.98 20.49 15.92
C LYS A 4 16.60 19.29 16.78
N SER A 5 17.61 18.59 17.31
CA SER A 5 17.42 17.58 18.35
C SER A 5 17.06 18.26 19.66
N ILE A 6 15.81 18.16 20.07
CA ILE A 6 15.34 18.60 21.39
C ILE A 6 15.46 17.40 22.34
N ASP A 7 16.33 17.52 23.34
CA ASP A 7 16.38 16.64 24.51
C ASP A 7 15.12 16.86 25.36
N GLU A 8 14.08 16.05 25.13
CA GLU A 8 12.89 16.05 26.00
C GLU A 8 12.54 14.63 26.46
N LYS A 9 12.43 14.51 27.78
CA LYS A 9 11.89 13.38 28.55
C LYS A 9 10.75 12.69 27.82
N THR A 10 10.94 11.41 27.49
CA THR A 10 9.91 10.36 27.30
C THR A 10 8.57 10.76 26.68
N ASN A 11 8.55 11.72 25.74
CA ASN A 11 7.37 11.93 24.93
C ASN A 11 7.27 10.73 23.98
N THR A 12 6.10 10.13 23.87
CA THR A 12 5.88 9.05 22.90
C THR A 12 6.03 9.62 21.48
N ASN A 13 6.42 8.79 20.51
CA ASN A 13 6.55 9.24 19.11
C ASN A 13 5.25 9.92 18.63
N ASP A 14 4.10 9.47 19.11
CA ASP A 14 2.78 10.01 18.78
C ASP A 14 2.64 11.45 19.26
N GLU A 15 3.03 11.75 20.50
CA GLU A 15 3.03 13.12 21.03
C GLU A 15 3.93 14.06 20.23
N LEU A 16 5.12 13.58 19.83
CA LEU A 16 6.02 14.36 19.00
C LEU A 16 5.39 14.69 17.64
N ILE A 17 4.74 13.71 17.01
CA ILE A 17 4.02 13.89 15.74
C ILE A 17 2.92 14.95 15.91
N ILE A 18 2.06 14.83 16.94
CA ILE A 18 0.94 15.75 17.16
C ILE A 18 1.42 17.18 17.46
N LYS A 19 2.42 17.36 18.33
CA LYS A 19 3.00 18.68 18.60
C LYS A 19 3.56 19.33 17.34
N THR A 20 4.26 18.55 16.51
CA THR A 20 4.79 19.04 15.23
C THR A 20 3.68 19.49 14.28
N LEU A 21 2.58 18.73 14.19
CA LEU A 21 1.42 19.11 13.37
C LEU A 21 0.74 20.39 13.87
N LYS A 22 0.60 20.53 15.19
CA LYS A 22 0.03 21.73 15.83
C LYS A 22 0.86 22.98 15.55
N GLU A 23 2.19 22.88 15.68
CA GLU A 23 3.08 23.98 15.33
C GLU A 23 2.98 24.33 13.84
N PHE A 24 2.87 23.33 12.96
CA PHE A 24 2.72 23.57 11.52
C PHE A 24 1.38 24.25 11.18
N ASP A 25 0.29 23.85 11.82
CA ASP A 25 -1.05 24.46 11.67
C ASP A 25 -1.05 25.93 12.08
N GLN A 26 -0.46 26.26 13.23
CA GLN A 26 -0.37 27.64 13.71
C GLN A 26 0.47 28.57 12.81
N ASN A 27 1.41 28.00 12.06
CA ASN A 27 2.34 28.74 11.21
C ASN A 27 1.92 28.78 9.74
N THR A 28 0.81 28.16 9.35
CA THR A 28 0.34 28.11 7.97
C THR A 28 -1.13 28.51 7.85
N PRO A 29 -1.56 29.15 6.76
CA PRO A 29 -2.97 29.49 6.55
C PRO A 29 -3.80 28.30 6.04
N ALA A 30 -3.38 27.06 6.35
CA ALA A 30 -4.00 25.83 5.89
C ALA A 30 -4.46 25.01 7.09
N LEU A 31 -5.60 24.35 6.96
CA LEU A 31 -6.07 23.40 7.98
C LEU A 31 -5.24 22.12 7.90
N VAL A 32 -4.55 21.80 8.98
CA VAL A 32 -3.79 20.55 9.10
C VAL A 32 -4.70 19.48 9.69
N VAL A 33 -4.84 18.37 8.95
CA VAL A 33 -5.65 17.21 9.39
C VAL A 33 -4.76 15.98 9.49
N LEU A 34 -4.69 15.37 10.67
CA LEU A 34 -4.04 14.07 10.87
C LEU A 34 -4.89 12.96 10.25
N LEU A 35 -4.31 12.18 9.34
CA LEU A 35 -4.93 10.96 8.82
C LEU A 35 -4.33 9.75 9.55
N THR A 36 -5.15 8.99 10.29
CA THR A 36 -4.66 7.84 11.05
C THR A 36 -5.70 6.72 11.15
N ALA A 37 -5.23 5.48 11.30
CA ALA A 37 -6.06 4.33 11.70
C ALA A 37 -5.85 3.94 13.17
N ASP A 38 -5.00 4.69 13.89
CA ASP A 38 -4.66 4.45 15.29
C ASP A 38 -5.53 5.29 16.22
N ILE A 39 -6.39 4.63 16.99
CA ILE A 39 -7.31 5.26 17.95
C ILE A 39 -6.52 6.03 19.02
N ALA A 40 -5.39 5.50 19.51
CA ALA A 40 -4.63 6.15 20.58
C ALA A 40 -4.05 7.50 20.12
N MET A 41 -3.61 7.60 18.86
CA MET A 41 -3.17 8.86 18.28
C MET A 41 -4.29 9.90 18.23
N THR A 42 -5.54 9.48 17.98
CA THR A 42 -6.67 10.41 17.92
C THR A 42 -7.03 11.02 19.26
N ASP A 43 -6.78 10.32 20.37
CA ASP A 43 -6.99 10.85 21.71
C ASP A 43 -6.00 11.99 21.99
N ILE A 44 -4.72 11.82 21.62
CA ILE A 44 -3.69 12.85 21.75
C ILE A 44 -4.01 14.04 20.84
N ALA A 45 -4.39 13.80 19.57
CA ALA A 45 -4.80 14.86 18.64
C ALA A 45 -5.97 15.68 19.19
N ARG A 46 -6.98 15.00 19.76
CA ARG A 46 -8.14 15.65 20.39
C ARG A 46 -7.74 16.51 21.59
N ILE A 47 -6.85 16.02 22.45
CA ILE A 47 -6.35 16.77 23.62
C ILE A 47 -5.59 18.03 23.18
N GLU A 48 -4.76 17.90 22.14
CA GLU A 48 -3.93 18.98 21.64
C GLU A 48 -4.67 19.97 20.71
N GLY A 49 -5.92 19.66 20.33
CA GLY A 49 -6.73 20.49 19.46
C GLY A 49 -6.33 20.43 17.98
N VAL A 50 -5.75 19.31 17.55
CA VAL A 50 -5.39 19.04 16.15
C VAL A 50 -6.54 18.30 15.48
N GLU A 51 -7.00 18.80 14.34
CA GLU A 51 -8.03 18.12 13.54
C GLU A 51 -7.52 16.77 13.04
N TYR A 52 -8.40 15.77 13.00
CA TYR A 52 -8.03 14.43 12.55
C TYR A 52 -9.18 13.74 11.81
N PHE A 53 -8.79 12.79 10.99
CA PHE A 53 -9.67 11.82 10.36
C PHE A 53 -9.21 10.41 10.77
N LEU A 54 -10.05 9.72 11.52
CA LEU A 54 -9.84 8.31 11.88
C LEU A 54 -10.38 7.44 10.74
N PHE A 55 -9.52 6.66 10.12
CA PHE A 55 -9.96 5.62 9.20
C PHE A 55 -10.63 4.49 9.97
N GLU A 56 -11.90 4.25 9.67
CA GLU A 56 -12.56 3.03 10.09
C GLU A 56 -12.15 1.89 9.16
N TYR A 57 -11.72 0.77 9.74
CA TYR A 57 -11.52 -0.42 8.94
C TYR A 57 -12.86 -0.85 8.34
N PRO A 58 -12.91 -1.13 7.03
CA PRO A 58 -14.14 -1.64 6.43
C PRO A 58 -14.48 -2.99 7.05
N HIS A 59 -15.49 -3.02 7.91
CA HIS A 59 -16.02 -4.23 8.55
C HIS A 59 -17.14 -4.87 7.75
N GLU A 60 -17.51 -4.29 6.61
CA GLU A 60 -18.53 -4.84 5.72
C GLU A 60 -18.10 -6.23 5.21
N LYS A 61 -19.08 -7.12 5.05
CA LYS A 61 -18.82 -8.39 4.37
C LYS A 61 -18.38 -8.08 2.95
N LEU A 62 -17.16 -8.50 2.62
CA LEU A 62 -16.66 -8.45 1.24
C LEU A 62 -17.61 -9.24 0.36
N ASN A 63 -18.17 -8.58 -0.65
CA ASN A 63 -18.99 -9.22 -1.66
C ASN A 63 -18.09 -9.85 -2.73
N GLU A 64 -18.65 -10.78 -3.51
CA GLU A 64 -17.96 -11.27 -4.69
C GLU A 64 -17.80 -10.15 -5.71
N HIS A 65 -16.57 -9.92 -6.17
CA HIS A 65 -16.25 -8.99 -7.23
C HIS A 65 -15.78 -9.76 -8.46
N TYR A 66 -16.35 -9.44 -9.61
CA TYR A 66 -15.93 -10.01 -10.89
C TYR A 66 -14.92 -9.06 -11.55
N ALA A 67 -13.84 -9.64 -12.05
CA ALA A 67 -12.80 -8.93 -12.77
C ALA A 67 -12.42 -9.71 -14.02
N ASP A 68 -12.17 -9.00 -15.13
CA ASP A 68 -11.49 -9.61 -16.25
C ASP A 68 -10.00 -9.86 -15.93
N GLY A 69 -9.31 -10.62 -16.78
CA GLY A 69 -7.91 -10.96 -16.56
C GLY A 69 -6.97 -9.73 -16.53
N TYR A 70 -7.34 -8.63 -17.20
CA TYR A 70 -6.57 -7.38 -17.16
C TYR A 70 -6.77 -6.64 -15.84
N GLN A 71 -8.01 -6.52 -15.38
CA GLN A 71 -8.37 -5.92 -14.10
C GLN A 71 -7.72 -6.68 -12.94
N PHE A 72 -7.77 -8.02 -12.97
CA PHE A 72 -7.12 -8.83 -11.95
C PHE A 72 -5.60 -8.62 -11.94
N ARG A 73 -4.95 -8.60 -13.12
CA ARG A 73 -3.52 -8.29 -13.22
C ARG A 73 -3.16 -6.91 -12.65
N THR A 74 -3.97 -5.90 -12.93
CA THR A 74 -3.77 -4.54 -12.43
C THR A 74 -3.89 -4.50 -10.91
N LEU A 75 -4.90 -5.18 -10.33
CA LEU A 75 -5.04 -5.31 -8.88
C LEU A 75 -3.79 -5.92 -8.23
N LEU A 76 -3.24 -6.99 -8.81
CA LEU A 76 -2.02 -7.63 -8.26
C LEU A 76 -0.82 -6.68 -8.29
N PHE A 77 -0.71 -5.86 -9.33
CA PHE A 77 0.34 -4.86 -9.43
C PHE A 77 0.18 -3.74 -8.42
N ASP A 78 -1.02 -3.18 -8.28
CA ASP A 78 -1.29 -2.09 -7.35
C ASP A 78 -1.02 -2.53 -5.91
N LEU A 79 -1.48 -3.73 -5.55
CA LEU A 79 -1.20 -4.32 -4.24
C LEU A 79 0.30 -4.55 -4.01
N ALA A 80 1.02 -5.14 -4.98
CA ALA A 80 2.46 -5.34 -4.86
C ALA A 80 3.24 -4.01 -4.80
N ALA A 81 2.79 -2.98 -5.51
CA ALA A 81 3.41 -1.65 -5.50
C ALA A 81 3.22 -0.92 -4.17
N VAL A 82 2.05 -1.07 -3.54
CA VAL A 82 1.73 -0.44 -2.25
C VAL A 82 2.37 -1.21 -1.09
N PHE A 83 2.23 -2.53 -1.05
CA PHE A 83 2.70 -3.35 0.07
C PHE A 83 4.15 -3.83 -0.08
N GLY A 84 4.76 -3.66 -1.25
CA GLY A 84 6.12 -4.12 -1.58
C GLY A 84 6.20 -5.64 -1.84
N VAL A 85 5.48 -6.45 -1.08
CA VAL A 85 5.34 -7.89 -1.32
C VAL A 85 3.92 -8.35 -1.00
N ILE A 86 3.37 -9.20 -1.87
CA ILE A 86 2.11 -9.90 -1.63
C ILE A 86 2.29 -11.39 -1.90
N GLU A 87 1.49 -12.21 -1.24
CA GLU A 87 1.46 -13.66 -1.43
C GLU A 87 0.11 -14.10 -2.00
N ILE A 88 0.14 -14.88 -3.08
CA ILE A 88 -1.05 -15.43 -3.72
C ILE A 88 -0.77 -16.88 -4.09
N ASN A 89 -1.54 -17.82 -3.54
CA ASN A 89 -1.43 -19.25 -3.82
C ASN A 89 0.03 -19.74 -3.82
N ASN A 90 0.79 -19.44 -2.75
CA ASN A 90 2.19 -19.84 -2.59
C ASN A 90 3.15 -19.23 -3.66
N VAL A 91 2.76 -18.09 -4.23
CA VAL A 91 3.61 -17.28 -5.10
C VAL A 91 3.79 -15.91 -4.47
N LEU A 92 5.04 -15.55 -4.18
CA LEU A 92 5.39 -14.21 -3.74
C LEU A 92 5.53 -13.30 -4.96
N VAL A 93 4.77 -12.21 -4.97
CA VAL A 93 4.84 -11.14 -5.96
C VAL A 93 5.53 -9.94 -5.32
N PHE A 94 6.69 -9.59 -5.85
CA PHE A 94 7.46 -8.46 -5.35
C PHE A 94 7.23 -7.23 -6.22
N GLY A 95 6.71 -6.17 -5.61
CA GLY A 95 6.82 -4.82 -6.13
C GLY A 95 8.22 -4.31 -5.77
N GLU A 96 9.11 -4.17 -6.75
CA GLU A 96 10.43 -3.62 -6.47
C GLU A 96 10.31 -2.16 -5.97
N PHE A 97 10.79 -1.93 -4.75
CA PHE A 97 10.92 -0.60 -4.17
C PHE A 97 11.86 0.24 -5.04
N ARG A 98 11.49 1.52 -5.29
CA ARG A 98 12.21 2.56 -6.08
C ARG A 98 11.74 2.83 -7.53
N GLY A 99 10.44 3.03 -7.74
CA GLY A 99 9.97 3.89 -8.84
C GLY A 99 9.85 3.23 -10.22
N LYS A 100 9.59 1.93 -10.25
CA LYS A 100 9.24 1.20 -11.46
C LYS A 100 7.74 1.35 -11.77
N THR A 101 7.42 1.87 -12.95
CA THR A 101 6.07 2.32 -13.33
C THR A 101 5.33 1.34 -14.24
N LYS A 102 5.92 0.18 -14.55
CA LYS A 102 5.39 -0.75 -15.56
C LYS A 102 5.10 -2.13 -14.99
N LEU A 103 4.00 -2.73 -15.46
CA LEU A 103 3.49 -4.04 -15.03
C LEU A 103 4.47 -5.21 -15.26
N ASN A 104 5.41 -5.09 -16.19
CA ASN A 104 6.42 -6.12 -16.50
C ASN A 104 7.61 -6.13 -15.53
N GLU A 105 7.55 -5.35 -14.46
CA GLU A 105 8.65 -5.16 -13.52
C GLU A 105 8.48 -5.96 -12.22
N LEU A 106 7.33 -6.61 -12.04
CA LEU A 106 7.09 -7.49 -10.90
C LEU A 106 7.97 -8.74 -10.97
N LYS A 107 8.58 -9.10 -9.84
CA LYS A 107 9.30 -10.37 -9.71
C LYS A 107 8.42 -11.39 -9.02
N LEU A 108 8.44 -12.61 -9.53
CA LEU A 108 7.72 -13.75 -8.95
C LEU A 108 8.71 -14.70 -8.29
N ARG A 109 8.40 -15.17 -7.08
CA ARG A 109 9.08 -16.30 -6.45
C ARG A 109 8.05 -17.37 -6.12
N PHE A 110 8.24 -18.53 -6.72
CA PHE A 110 7.41 -19.71 -6.48
C PHE A 110 8.00 -20.47 -5.30
N THR A 111 7.18 -20.84 -4.32
CA THR A 111 7.62 -21.64 -3.17
C THR A 111 7.39 -23.13 -3.35
N ASP A 112 6.53 -23.53 -4.29
CA ASP A 112 6.14 -24.91 -4.59
C ASP A 112 6.26 -25.27 -6.10
N ASP A 113 5.89 -26.51 -6.45
CA ASP A 113 5.88 -27.08 -7.81
C ASP A 113 4.97 -26.34 -8.83
N ILE A 114 4.19 -25.35 -8.37
CA ILE A 114 3.33 -24.48 -9.21
C ILE A 114 4.12 -23.81 -10.34
N TYR A 115 5.44 -23.65 -10.18
CA TYR A 115 6.30 -23.13 -11.24
C TYR A 115 6.13 -23.87 -12.58
N GLN A 116 6.01 -25.20 -12.57
CA GLN A 116 5.92 -25.98 -13.81
C GLN A 116 4.58 -25.72 -14.53
N GLU A 117 3.49 -25.73 -13.78
CA GLU A 117 2.15 -25.42 -14.29
C GLU A 117 2.06 -23.98 -14.81
N PHE A 118 2.59 -23.02 -14.04
CA PHE A 118 2.68 -21.63 -14.46
C PHE A 118 3.46 -21.49 -15.77
N HIS A 119 4.62 -22.14 -15.87
CA HIS A 119 5.47 -22.08 -17.06
C HIS A 119 4.80 -22.75 -18.26
N PHE A 120 4.06 -23.84 -18.07
CA PHE A 120 3.25 -24.47 -19.11
C PHE A 120 2.19 -23.51 -19.65
N HIS A 121 1.38 -22.91 -18.78
CA HIS A 121 0.33 -21.97 -19.18
C HIS A 121 0.89 -20.71 -19.83
N TRP A 122 2.00 -20.17 -19.30
CA TRP A 122 2.67 -19.02 -19.89
C TRP A 122 3.13 -19.29 -21.33
N ASN A 123 3.74 -20.45 -21.57
CA ASN A 123 4.15 -20.86 -22.92
C ASN A 123 2.97 -21.06 -23.85
N LEU A 124 1.87 -21.62 -23.36
CA LEU A 124 0.65 -21.78 -24.13
C LEU A 124 0.08 -20.41 -24.54
N CYS A 125 -0.06 -19.48 -23.60
CA CYS A 125 -0.52 -18.11 -23.87
C CYS A 125 0.36 -17.39 -24.89
N LYS A 126 1.69 -17.57 -24.81
CA LYS A 126 2.62 -16.99 -25.78
C LYS A 126 2.40 -17.56 -27.19
N LYS A 127 2.28 -18.89 -27.31
CA LYS A 127 1.98 -19.55 -28.60
C LYS A 127 0.62 -19.12 -29.15
N LEU A 128 -0.40 -18.99 -28.31
CA LEU A 128 -1.72 -18.51 -28.74
C LEU A 128 -1.65 -17.07 -29.26
N ASN A 129 -0.88 -16.18 -28.61
CA ASN A 129 -0.67 -14.82 -29.10
C ASN A 129 0.06 -14.78 -30.46
N GLU A 130 0.96 -15.73 -30.73
CA GLU A 130 1.66 -15.84 -32.02
C GLU A 130 0.73 -16.24 -33.18
N LEU A 131 -0.39 -16.91 -32.89
CA LEU A 131 -1.37 -17.32 -33.90
C LEU A 131 -2.18 -16.14 -34.48
N LYS A 132 -2.05 -14.93 -33.93
CA LYS A 132 -2.74 -13.69 -34.38
C LYS A 132 -4.23 -13.89 -34.65
N ILE A 133 -4.88 -14.71 -33.83
CA ILE A 133 -6.32 -14.95 -33.95
C ILE A 133 -7.04 -13.65 -33.60
N GLU A 134 -7.76 -13.09 -34.56
CA GLU A 134 -8.60 -11.92 -34.32
C GLU A 134 -9.73 -12.30 -33.35
N ARG A 135 -10.05 -11.35 -32.47
CA ARG A 135 -10.92 -11.55 -31.31
C ARG A 135 -12.40 -11.56 -31.69
#